data_AF-A0A9W2XSA5-F1
#
_entry.id   AF-A0A9W2XSA5-F1
#
_cell.length_a   1.000
_cell.length_b   1.000
_cell.length_c   1.000
_cell.angle_alpha   90.00
_cell.angle_beta   90.00
_cell.angle_gamma   90.00
#
_symmetry.space_group_name_H-M   'P 1'
#
loop_
_entity.id
_entity.type
_entity.pdbx_description
1 polymer ?
#
loop_
_entity_poly.entity_id
_entity_poly.type
_entity_poly.pdbx_seq_one_letter_code
_entity_poly.pdbx_strand_id
1 'polypeptide(L)'
;MAVPSANEFHWQSLARLPTGRVYHSLSEVGGQMYMLGGCDAAGRPCPGLELYSPEGDRWISLPPMPTPRAGAAVAVLGKQILVVGGVGEDQSPLKVVEIYNTEEGRWRKRSSLREALMGVSITVKDGRALAVGGMGADLLPRSTLQQYDLRKDMWALLPPMPTPRYDANTHLLGNKVYVAGGRQCKRPLKAFEVYDTETRSWTTLPTMPCKRSYGGVIWDASRRLCLLGGLRQGGGHQSSKFTKNVNIFDTNQGVWLKSEETVAMKTKRADFAAAFLRGRMIVAGGLGAEFTFNTSRINLLK
;
A
#
# COMPACT_ATOMS: atom_id res chain seq x y z
N MET A 1 29.44 29.39 20.57
CA MET A 1 29.04 28.08 20.00
C MET A 1 27.57 28.16 19.66
N ALA A 2 27.24 28.14 18.36
CA ALA A 2 25.86 28.25 17.90
C ALA A 2 25.12 26.93 18.18
N VAL A 3 23.96 27.03 18.82
CA VAL A 3 23.02 25.91 19.01
C VAL A 3 22.56 25.45 17.61
N PRO A 4 22.60 24.15 17.28
CA PRO A 4 22.13 23.68 15.98
C PRO A 4 20.66 24.04 15.78
N SER A 5 20.33 24.72 14.69
CA SER A 5 18.94 24.97 14.30
C SER A 5 18.25 23.64 14.01
N ALA A 6 17.13 23.37 14.68
CA ALA A 6 16.34 22.17 14.49
C ALA A 6 15.81 22.06 13.05
N ASN A 7 15.79 20.82 12.54
CA ASN A 7 15.20 20.33 11.28
C ASN A 7 16.09 20.24 10.04
N GLU A 8 17.28 19.62 10.16
CA GLU A 8 17.94 19.04 9.00
C GLU A 8 17.52 17.58 8.76
N PHE A 9 17.10 17.30 7.52
CA PHE A 9 16.64 15.98 7.07
C PHE A 9 17.78 15.21 6.41
N HIS A 10 18.22 14.11 7.02
CA HIS A 10 19.27 13.27 6.46
C HIS A 10 18.70 12.03 5.78
N TRP A 11 19.22 11.74 4.57
CA TRP A 11 19.01 10.48 3.87
C TRP A 11 20.04 9.48 4.37
N GLN A 12 19.60 8.25 4.64
CA GLN A 12 20.50 7.14 4.94
C GLN A 12 20.12 5.97 4.04
N SER A 13 21.10 5.44 3.33
CA SER A 13 20.96 4.18 2.60
C SER A 13 21.01 3.03 3.60
N LEU A 14 20.06 2.10 3.51
CA LEU A 14 20.06 0.83 4.23
C LEU A 14 20.61 -0.27 3.32
N ALA A 15 20.83 -1.46 3.88
CA ALA A 15 21.23 -2.62 3.11
C ALA A 15 20.37 -2.84 1.87
N ARG A 16 21.07 -3.07 0.75
CA ARG A 16 20.46 -3.46 -0.52
C ARG A 16 19.72 -4.77 -0.33
N LEU A 17 18.58 -4.92 -1.01
CA LEU A 17 17.96 -6.22 -1.10
C LEU A 17 18.90 -7.24 -1.74
N PRO A 18 18.86 -8.50 -1.28
CA PRO A 18 19.63 -9.56 -1.91
C PRO A 18 19.19 -9.85 -3.35
N THR A 19 17.94 -9.51 -3.72
CA THR A 19 17.43 -9.65 -5.09
C THR A 19 16.59 -8.45 -5.51
N GLY A 20 16.83 -7.95 -6.73
CA GLY A 20 16.04 -6.88 -7.33
C GLY A 20 14.65 -7.38 -7.73
N ARG A 21 13.60 -6.74 -7.19
CA ARG A 21 12.21 -7.13 -7.46
C ARG A 21 11.25 -5.94 -7.46
N VAL A 22 10.17 -6.03 -8.22
CA VAL A 22 9.07 -5.05 -8.29
C VAL A 22 7.77 -5.65 -7.76
N TYR A 23 6.74 -4.84 -7.49
CA TYR A 23 5.44 -5.30 -6.99
C TYR A 23 5.50 -6.14 -5.69
N HIS A 24 6.56 -5.96 -4.90
CA HIS A 24 6.68 -6.51 -3.56
C HIS A 24 5.87 -5.67 -2.58
N SER A 25 5.49 -6.28 -1.47
CA SER A 25 4.78 -5.61 -0.39
C SER A 25 5.70 -5.44 0.82
N LEU A 26 5.59 -4.31 1.50
CA LEU A 26 6.26 -4.06 2.78
C LEU A 26 5.23 -4.01 3.90
N SER A 27 5.57 -4.55 5.07
CA SER A 27 4.73 -4.50 6.25
C SER A 27 5.58 -4.39 7.51
N GLU A 28 5.09 -3.62 8.47
CA GLU A 28 5.71 -3.47 9.78
C GLU A 28 4.96 -4.34 10.80
N VAL A 29 5.68 -5.18 11.53
CA VAL A 29 5.15 -5.99 12.62
C VAL A 29 6.12 -5.89 13.80
N GLY A 30 5.65 -5.40 14.95
CA GLY A 30 6.42 -5.43 16.20
C GLY A 30 7.74 -4.64 16.17
N GLY A 31 7.80 -3.57 15.39
CA GLY A 31 8.99 -2.76 15.15
C GLY A 31 9.97 -3.35 14.15
N GLN A 32 9.56 -4.37 13.39
CA GLN A 32 10.38 -5.03 12.38
C GLN A 32 9.70 -4.93 11.01
N MET A 33 10.51 -4.81 9.96
CA MET A 33 10.02 -4.65 8.59
C MET A 33 10.15 -5.95 7.81
N TYR A 34 9.04 -6.38 7.22
CA TYR A 34 8.94 -7.56 6.39
C TYR A 34 8.68 -7.15 4.95
N MET A 35 9.36 -7.82 4.03
CA MET A 35 9.14 -7.70 2.60
C MET A 35 8.67 -9.04 2.04
N LEU A 36 7.66 -9.00 1.17
CA LEU A 36 7.01 -10.20 0.66
C LEU A 36 6.81 -10.14 -0.85
N GLY A 37 7.12 -11.26 -1.51
CA GLY A 37 6.78 -11.53 -2.91
C GLY A 37 7.39 -10.54 -3.90
N GLY A 38 6.59 -10.23 -4.93
CA GLY A 38 6.99 -9.38 -6.06
C GLY A 38 7.37 -10.19 -7.30
N CYS A 39 7.88 -9.51 -8.33
CA CYS A 39 8.42 -10.11 -9.54
C CYS A 39 9.93 -9.85 -9.64
N ASP A 40 10.69 -10.88 -10.04
CA ASP A 40 12.10 -10.74 -10.36
C ASP A 40 12.33 -10.02 -11.71
N ALA A 41 13.59 -9.85 -12.10
CA ALA A 41 13.97 -9.20 -13.35
C ALA A 41 13.47 -9.92 -14.62
N ALA A 42 13.11 -11.20 -14.53
CA ALA A 42 12.52 -11.96 -15.63
C ALA A 42 10.97 -11.90 -15.61
N GLY A 43 10.38 -11.12 -14.71
CA GLY A 43 8.94 -11.00 -14.55
C GLY A 43 8.29 -12.17 -13.80
N ARG A 44 9.08 -13.08 -13.21
CA ARG A 44 8.55 -14.24 -12.49
C ARG A 44 8.11 -13.85 -11.08
N PRO A 45 6.86 -14.16 -10.68
CA PRO A 45 6.41 -13.99 -9.32
C PRO A 45 7.28 -14.77 -8.34
N CYS A 46 7.61 -14.14 -7.22
CA CYS A 46 8.52 -14.66 -6.21
C CYS A 46 7.76 -15.07 -4.95
N PRO A 47 8.20 -16.12 -4.24
CA PRO A 47 7.64 -16.49 -2.94
C PRO A 47 8.41 -15.88 -1.75
N GLY A 48 9.45 -15.09 -2.00
CA GLY A 48 10.38 -14.61 -0.95
C GLY A 48 9.68 -13.88 0.19
N LEU A 49 10.17 -14.14 1.40
CA LEU A 49 9.87 -13.38 2.61
C LEU A 49 11.20 -12.98 3.24
N GLU A 50 11.41 -11.68 3.44
CA GLU A 50 12.62 -11.15 4.04
C GLU A 50 12.30 -10.23 5.21
N LEU A 51 13.07 -10.36 6.29
CA LEU A 51 13.02 -9.52 7.47
C LEU A 51 14.21 -8.56 7.47
N TYR A 52 13.97 -7.28 7.59
CA TYR A 52 15.02 -6.30 7.81
C TYR A 52 15.41 -6.25 9.29
N SER A 53 16.68 -6.49 9.60
CA SER A 53 17.29 -6.30 10.92
C SER A 53 17.95 -4.92 10.99
N PRO A 54 17.41 -3.97 11.78
CA PRO A 54 17.99 -2.63 11.89
C PRO A 54 19.35 -2.61 12.58
N GLU A 55 19.60 -3.54 13.51
CA GLU A 55 20.84 -3.60 14.29
C GLU A 55 22.05 -4.00 13.44
N GLY A 56 21.83 -4.94 12.50
CA GLY A 56 22.88 -5.41 11.60
C GLY A 56 22.84 -4.78 10.21
N ASP A 57 21.95 -3.80 9.99
CA ASP A 57 21.60 -3.24 8.67
C ASP A 57 21.63 -4.30 7.57
N ARG A 58 20.78 -5.32 7.70
CA ARG A 58 20.77 -6.45 6.76
C ARG A 58 19.38 -7.07 6.61
N TRP A 59 19.16 -7.67 5.45
CA TRP A 59 17.98 -8.49 5.19
C TRP A 59 18.26 -9.96 5.53
N ILE A 60 17.31 -10.57 6.23
CA ILE A 60 17.35 -11.96 6.66
C ILE A 60 16.25 -12.70 5.90
N SER A 61 16.61 -13.72 5.13
CA SER A 61 15.63 -14.58 4.46
C SER A 61 14.90 -15.43 5.48
N LEU A 62 13.57 -15.49 5.36
CA LEU A 62 12.68 -16.30 6.17
C LEU A 62 12.04 -17.40 5.32
N PRO A 63 11.31 -18.37 5.93
CA PRO A 63 10.55 -19.36 5.18
C PRO A 63 9.64 -18.69 4.13
N PRO A 64 9.73 -19.09 2.84
CA PRO A 64 9.02 -18.41 1.76
C PRO A 64 7.52 -18.72 1.80
N MET A 65 6.73 -17.85 1.15
CA MET A 65 5.30 -18.09 0.90
C MET A 65 5.12 -19.40 0.14
N PRO A 66 4.11 -20.23 0.49
CA PRO A 66 3.82 -21.45 -0.28
C PRO A 66 3.41 -21.17 -1.73
N THR A 67 2.81 -20.01 -2.01
CA THR A 67 2.41 -19.60 -3.36
C THR A 67 3.22 -18.37 -3.82
N PRO A 68 4.08 -18.49 -4.86
CA PRO A 68 4.76 -17.35 -5.46
C PRO A 68 3.76 -16.35 -6.03
N ARG A 69 3.94 -15.06 -5.73
CA ARG A 69 3.00 -14.02 -6.18
C ARG A 69 3.59 -12.62 -6.21
N ALA A 70 3.07 -11.81 -7.13
CA ALA A 70 3.34 -10.38 -7.22
C ALA A 70 2.09 -9.54 -6.95
N GLY A 71 2.25 -8.30 -6.48
CA GLY A 71 1.14 -7.36 -6.33
C GLY A 71 0.07 -7.82 -5.34
N ALA A 72 0.44 -8.63 -4.35
CA ALA A 72 -0.47 -9.14 -3.34
C ALA A 72 -0.78 -8.07 -2.28
N ALA A 73 -2.03 -8.01 -1.85
CA ALA A 73 -2.42 -7.15 -0.74
C ALA A 73 -1.92 -7.75 0.58
N VAL A 74 -1.29 -6.95 1.43
CA VAL A 74 -0.76 -7.41 2.72
C VAL A 74 -1.36 -6.63 3.88
N ALA A 75 -1.85 -7.35 4.89
CA ALA A 75 -2.43 -6.81 6.10
C ALA A 75 -1.79 -7.44 7.34
N VAL A 76 -1.61 -6.64 8.40
CA VAL A 76 -1.05 -7.11 9.68
C VAL A 76 -2.16 -7.25 10.71
N LEU A 77 -2.37 -8.47 11.20
CA LEU A 77 -3.39 -8.83 12.19
C LEU A 77 -2.69 -9.27 13.49
N GLY A 78 -2.25 -8.31 14.29
CA GLY A 78 -1.41 -8.58 15.46
C GLY A 78 -0.02 -9.04 15.02
N LYS A 79 0.39 -10.26 15.39
CA LYS A 79 1.66 -10.90 15.01
C LYS A 79 1.55 -11.77 13.76
N GLN A 80 0.56 -11.50 12.92
CA GLN A 80 0.27 -12.30 11.74
C GLN A 80 0.22 -11.43 10.49
N ILE A 81 0.92 -11.86 9.45
CA ILE A 81 0.95 -11.18 8.14
C ILE A 81 0.03 -11.96 7.20
N LEU A 82 -1.12 -11.36 6.88
CA LEU A 82 -2.09 -11.90 5.93
C LEU A 82 -1.74 -11.41 4.52
N VAL A 83 -1.60 -12.35 3.58
CA VAL A 83 -1.32 -12.10 2.17
C VAL A 83 -2.51 -12.53 1.33
N VAL A 84 -3.06 -11.61 0.54
CA VAL A 84 -4.35 -11.77 -0.13
C VAL A 84 -4.21 -11.50 -1.64
N GLY A 85 -4.62 -12.47 -2.45
CA GLY A 85 -4.69 -12.33 -3.90
C GLY A 85 -3.32 -12.09 -4.54
N GLY A 86 -3.29 -11.24 -5.57
CA GLY A 86 -2.11 -10.95 -6.37
C GLY A 86 -2.11 -11.73 -7.69
N VAL A 87 -0.95 -11.79 -8.34
CA VAL A 87 -0.74 -12.48 -9.63
C VAL A 87 0.21 -13.66 -9.43
N GLY A 88 -0.22 -14.84 -9.87
CA GLY A 88 0.54 -16.09 -9.77
C GLY A 88 1.47 -16.34 -10.96
N GLU A 89 2.19 -17.47 -10.93
CA GLU A 89 3.21 -17.83 -11.94
C GLU A 89 2.67 -17.89 -13.37
N ASP A 90 1.40 -18.25 -13.53
CA ASP A 90 0.66 -18.28 -14.79
C ASP A 90 0.17 -16.89 -15.26
N GLN A 91 0.61 -15.83 -14.57
CA GLN A 91 0.22 -14.43 -14.80
C GLN A 91 -1.29 -14.16 -14.59
N SER A 92 -1.98 -15.06 -13.89
CA SER A 92 -3.40 -14.90 -13.58
C SER A 92 -3.64 -14.37 -12.16
N PRO A 93 -4.75 -13.64 -11.94
CA PRO A 93 -5.20 -13.30 -10.59
C PRO A 93 -5.31 -14.54 -9.69
N LEU A 94 -5.04 -14.35 -8.39
CA LEU A 94 -5.14 -15.40 -7.38
C LEU A 94 -6.32 -15.16 -6.45
N LYS A 95 -6.99 -16.25 -6.03
CA LYS A 95 -7.92 -16.23 -4.89
C LYS A 95 -7.23 -16.57 -3.56
N VAL A 96 -5.96 -16.96 -3.61
CA VAL A 96 -5.23 -17.57 -2.50
C VAL A 96 -5.03 -16.57 -1.37
N VAL A 97 -5.31 -17.00 -0.15
CA VAL A 97 -5.03 -16.28 1.08
C VAL A 97 -4.11 -17.13 1.96
N GLU A 98 -2.98 -16.55 2.35
CA GLU A 98 -1.97 -17.20 3.18
C GLU A 98 -1.62 -16.28 4.34
N ILE A 99 -1.28 -16.86 5.49
CA ILE A 99 -0.92 -16.10 6.68
C ILE A 99 0.39 -16.61 7.25
N TYR A 100 1.30 -15.69 7.57
CA TYR A 100 2.55 -15.97 8.25
C TYR A 100 2.45 -15.57 9.71
N ASN A 101 2.70 -16.52 10.62
CA ASN A 101 2.84 -16.23 12.05
C ASN A 101 4.31 -15.85 12.32
N THR A 102 4.55 -14.62 12.78
CA THR A 102 5.90 -14.11 13.01
C THR A 102 6.59 -14.69 14.25
N GLU A 103 5.85 -15.31 15.17
CA GLU A 103 6.40 -16.00 16.34
C GLU A 103 6.76 -17.45 16.02
N GLU A 104 5.90 -18.16 15.29
CA GLU A 104 6.12 -19.57 14.92
C GLU A 104 7.07 -19.70 13.72
N GLY A 105 7.20 -18.66 12.90
CA GLY A 105 7.94 -18.68 11.65
C GLY A 105 7.31 -19.58 10.59
N ARG A 106 5.97 -19.71 10.58
CA ARG A 106 5.24 -20.67 9.75
C ARG A 106 4.12 -20.04 8.95
N TRP A 107 3.96 -20.53 7.73
CA TRP A 107 2.85 -20.21 6.84
C TRP A 107 1.68 -21.16 7.04
N ARG A 108 0.46 -20.63 6.92
CA ARG A 108 -0.77 -21.41 6.85
C ARG A 108 -1.67 -20.89 5.73
N LYS A 109 -2.33 -21.80 5.01
CA LYS A 109 -3.41 -21.43 4.08
C LYS A 109 -4.66 -21.06 4.87
N ARG A 110 -5.42 -20.10 4.36
CA ARG A 110 -6.67 -19.60 4.94
C ARG A 110 -7.78 -19.61 3.90
N SER A 111 -9.01 -19.35 4.33
CA SER A 111 -10.15 -19.21 3.43
C SER A 111 -9.85 -18.22 2.30
N SER A 112 -10.02 -18.71 1.07
CA SER A 112 -9.74 -17.94 -0.14
C SER A 112 -10.72 -16.79 -0.33
N LEU A 113 -10.33 -15.81 -1.14
CA LEU A 113 -11.27 -14.87 -1.72
C LEU A 113 -12.36 -15.63 -2.50
N ARG A 114 -13.54 -15.02 -2.63
CA ARG A 114 -14.65 -15.55 -3.45
C ARG A 114 -14.29 -15.64 -4.93
N GLU A 115 -13.47 -14.71 -5.38
CA GLU A 115 -13.00 -14.59 -6.76
C GLU A 115 -11.49 -14.36 -6.75
N ALA A 116 -10.82 -14.80 -7.81
CA ALA A 116 -9.41 -14.52 -8.01
C ALA A 116 -9.22 -13.04 -8.41
N LEU A 117 -8.43 -12.29 -7.63
CA LEU A 117 -8.29 -10.85 -7.78
C LEU A 117 -6.83 -10.40 -7.69
N MET A 118 -6.42 -9.55 -8.62
CA MET A 118 -5.19 -8.76 -8.54
C MET A 118 -5.51 -7.31 -8.14
N GLY A 119 -4.52 -6.58 -7.62
CA GLY A 119 -4.68 -5.15 -7.31
C GLY A 119 -5.74 -4.86 -6.24
N VAL A 120 -5.95 -5.81 -5.32
CA VAL A 120 -6.80 -5.62 -4.14
C VAL A 120 -6.10 -4.67 -3.19
N SER A 121 -6.84 -3.71 -2.66
CA SER A 121 -6.36 -2.84 -1.58
C SER A 121 -6.84 -3.40 -0.24
N ILE A 122 -6.03 -3.34 0.81
CA ILE A 122 -6.39 -3.93 2.10
C ILE A 122 -6.04 -3.02 3.27
N THR A 123 -6.90 -2.98 4.28
CA THR A 123 -6.63 -2.32 5.56
C THR A 123 -7.15 -3.17 6.73
N VAL A 124 -6.85 -2.80 7.97
CA VAL A 124 -7.22 -3.58 9.16
C VAL A 124 -7.95 -2.71 10.15
N LYS A 125 -9.13 -3.15 10.60
CA LYS A 125 -9.91 -2.56 11.69
C LYS A 125 -10.28 -3.62 12.71
N ASP A 126 -10.02 -3.37 13.99
CA ASP A 126 -10.42 -4.24 15.11
C ASP A 126 -10.06 -5.72 14.91
N GLY A 127 -8.85 -5.98 14.40
CA GLY A 127 -8.38 -7.34 14.13
C GLY A 127 -9.07 -8.04 12.96
N ARG A 128 -9.74 -7.29 12.08
CA ARG A 128 -10.35 -7.79 10.84
C ARG A 128 -9.76 -7.09 9.63
N ALA A 129 -9.45 -7.84 8.59
CA ALA A 129 -8.95 -7.27 7.35
C ALA A 129 -10.14 -6.85 6.45
N LEU A 130 -10.03 -5.69 5.82
CA LEU A 130 -11.01 -5.13 4.89
C LEU A 130 -10.35 -5.05 3.52
N ALA A 131 -10.70 -5.97 2.62
CA ALA A 131 -10.23 -6.04 1.25
C ALA A 131 -11.19 -5.29 0.32
N VAL A 132 -10.66 -4.41 -0.51
CA VAL A 132 -11.43 -3.46 -1.34
C VAL A 132 -11.00 -3.59 -2.79
N GLY A 133 -11.99 -3.73 -3.68
CA GLY A 133 -11.81 -3.72 -5.12
C GLY A 133 -11.00 -4.89 -5.65
N GLY A 134 -10.13 -4.57 -6.60
CA GLY A 134 -9.35 -5.55 -7.37
C GLY A 134 -9.89 -5.75 -8.77
N MET A 135 -9.19 -6.55 -9.55
CA MET A 135 -9.53 -6.88 -10.94
C MET A 135 -9.48 -8.38 -11.14
N GLY A 136 -10.55 -8.93 -11.74
CA GLY A 136 -10.66 -10.35 -12.06
C GLY A 136 -9.93 -10.72 -13.36
N ALA A 137 -9.97 -12.00 -13.71
CA ALA A 137 -9.38 -12.51 -14.95
C ALA A 137 -10.06 -11.98 -16.22
N ASP A 138 -11.30 -11.51 -16.09
CA ASP A 138 -12.07 -10.82 -17.14
C ASP A 138 -11.59 -9.37 -17.41
N LEU A 139 -10.55 -8.92 -16.70
CA LEU A 139 -10.01 -7.56 -16.75
C LEU A 139 -11.01 -6.47 -16.32
N LEU A 140 -12.09 -6.86 -15.63
CA LEU A 140 -13.07 -5.92 -15.12
C LEU A 140 -12.76 -5.56 -13.66
N PRO A 141 -12.67 -4.26 -13.33
CA PRO A 141 -12.51 -3.81 -11.95
C PRO A 141 -13.74 -4.17 -11.11
N ARG A 142 -13.53 -4.55 -9.85
CA ARG A 142 -14.58 -4.89 -8.89
C ARG A 142 -14.87 -3.72 -7.97
N SER A 143 -16.11 -3.62 -7.49
CA SER A 143 -16.55 -2.72 -6.41
C SER A 143 -16.63 -3.42 -5.05
N THR A 144 -16.12 -4.65 -4.95
CA THR A 144 -16.31 -5.50 -3.77
C THR A 144 -15.63 -4.89 -2.54
N LEU A 145 -16.33 -4.95 -1.40
CA LEU A 145 -15.75 -4.76 -0.08
C LEU A 145 -15.97 -6.05 0.70
N GLN A 146 -14.88 -6.68 1.12
CA GLN A 146 -14.90 -7.96 1.84
C GLN A 146 -14.21 -7.81 3.19
N GLN A 147 -14.84 -8.30 4.25
CA GLN A 147 -14.26 -8.35 5.59
C GLN A 147 -13.85 -9.78 5.94
N TYR A 148 -12.61 -9.95 6.37
CA TYR A 148 -12.08 -11.21 6.85
C TYR A 148 -12.02 -11.25 8.38
N ASP A 149 -12.66 -12.26 8.96
CA ASP A 149 -12.56 -12.56 10.39
C ASP A 149 -11.54 -13.68 10.60
N LEU A 150 -10.41 -13.34 11.22
CA LEU A 150 -9.31 -14.26 11.44
C LEU A 150 -9.65 -15.41 12.39
N ARG A 151 -10.57 -15.21 13.34
CA ARG A 151 -10.93 -16.28 14.30
C ARG A 151 -11.84 -17.31 13.63
N LYS A 152 -12.74 -16.84 12.77
CA LYS A 152 -13.70 -17.70 12.06
C LYS A 152 -13.16 -18.29 10.77
N ASP A 153 -12.07 -17.74 10.24
CA ASP A 153 -11.57 -18.04 8.89
C ASP A 153 -12.63 -17.86 7.81
N MET A 154 -13.33 -16.73 7.82
CA MET A 154 -14.42 -16.48 6.88
C MET A 154 -14.40 -15.05 6.33
N TRP A 155 -14.83 -14.94 5.08
CA TRP A 155 -15.06 -13.67 4.40
C TRP A 155 -16.55 -13.33 4.36
N ALA A 156 -16.89 -12.14 4.82
CA ALA A 156 -18.21 -11.54 4.69
C ALA A 156 -18.19 -10.42 3.65
N LEU A 157 -19.23 -10.37 2.80
CA LEU A 157 -19.43 -9.23 1.91
C LEU A 157 -20.02 -8.07 2.70
N LEU A 158 -19.51 -6.87 2.44
CA LEU A 158 -20.04 -5.61 2.92
C LEU A 158 -20.60 -4.82 1.72
N PRO A 159 -21.35 -3.74 1.95
CA PRO A 159 -21.85 -2.88 0.87
C PRO A 159 -20.73 -2.47 -0.09
N PRO A 160 -20.92 -2.63 -1.41
CA PRO A 160 -19.88 -2.39 -2.40
C PRO A 160 -19.56 -0.89 -2.53
N MET A 161 -18.31 -0.57 -2.91
CA MET A 161 -17.92 0.81 -3.18
C MET A 161 -18.62 1.36 -4.44
N PRO A 162 -18.97 2.66 -4.48
CA PRO A 162 -19.67 3.25 -5.62
C PRO A 162 -18.92 3.10 -6.95
N THR A 163 -17.60 3.23 -6.96
CA THR A 163 -16.81 3.13 -8.19
C THR A 163 -15.94 1.86 -8.21
N PRO A 164 -16.21 0.88 -9.10
CA PRO A 164 -15.36 -0.29 -9.29
C PRO A 164 -13.93 0.09 -9.70
N ARG A 165 -12.91 -0.47 -9.04
CA ARG A 165 -11.50 -0.11 -9.25
C ARG A 165 -10.53 -1.16 -8.68
N TYR A 166 -9.30 -1.15 -9.19
CA TYR A 166 -8.16 -1.89 -8.63
C TYR A 166 -6.97 -0.93 -8.42
N ASP A 167 -5.94 -1.38 -7.70
CA ASP A 167 -4.75 -0.60 -7.32
C ASP A 167 -5.09 0.74 -6.63
N ALA A 168 -6.15 0.74 -5.83
CA ALA A 168 -6.53 1.89 -5.03
C ALA A 168 -5.65 2.00 -3.78
N ASN A 169 -5.67 3.17 -3.13
CA ASN A 169 -5.04 3.34 -1.83
C ASN A 169 -6.13 3.30 -0.75
N THR A 170 -5.98 2.39 0.21
CA THR A 170 -6.93 2.21 1.32
C THR A 170 -6.30 2.56 2.65
N HIS A 171 -6.94 3.45 3.42
CA HIS A 171 -6.47 3.85 4.74
C HIS A 171 -7.62 3.91 5.75
N LEU A 172 -7.39 3.36 6.93
CA LEU A 172 -8.30 3.47 8.06
C LEU A 172 -7.96 4.72 8.90
N LEU A 173 -8.99 5.46 9.32
CA LEU A 173 -8.93 6.43 10.42
C LEU A 173 -10.21 6.32 11.26
N GLY A 174 -10.05 5.98 12.53
CA GLY A 174 -11.19 5.68 13.40
C GLY A 174 -12.07 4.59 12.78
N ASN A 175 -13.32 4.92 12.47
CA ASN A 175 -14.28 4.01 11.85
C ASN A 175 -14.39 4.14 10.32
N LYS A 176 -13.55 4.96 9.69
CA LYS A 176 -13.67 5.34 8.28
C LYS A 176 -12.54 4.75 7.46
N VAL A 177 -12.90 4.00 6.42
CA VAL A 177 -11.97 3.46 5.40
C VAL A 177 -12.00 4.36 4.19
N TYR A 178 -10.95 5.13 3.99
CA TYR A 178 -10.76 6.03 2.86
C TYR A 178 -10.15 5.26 1.69
N VAL A 179 -10.74 5.41 0.50
CA VAL A 179 -10.35 4.74 -0.74
C VAL A 179 -10.08 5.79 -1.81
N ALA A 180 -8.80 5.98 -2.14
CA ALA A 180 -8.35 7.04 -3.03
C ALA A 180 -7.75 6.49 -4.34
N GLY A 181 -8.22 7.01 -5.47
CA GLY A 181 -7.62 6.75 -6.78
C GLY A 181 -7.90 5.36 -7.30
N GLY A 182 -6.85 4.64 -7.70
CA GLY A 182 -6.98 3.36 -8.40
C GLY A 182 -7.23 3.50 -9.89
N ARG A 183 -7.65 2.40 -10.51
CA ARG A 183 -7.70 2.25 -11.96
C ARG A 183 -8.98 1.56 -12.42
N GLN A 184 -9.44 1.98 -13.60
CA GLN A 184 -10.37 1.23 -14.44
C GLN A 184 -9.68 0.94 -15.77
N CYS A 185 -9.25 -0.29 -15.98
CA CYS A 185 -8.45 -0.71 -17.14
C CYS A 185 -7.21 0.19 -17.31
N LYS A 186 -7.08 0.90 -18.45
CA LYS A 186 -5.97 1.83 -18.73
C LYS A 186 -6.13 3.22 -18.08
N ARG A 187 -7.26 3.49 -17.41
CA ARG A 187 -7.64 4.82 -16.91
C ARG A 187 -7.46 4.94 -15.39
N PRO A 188 -6.49 5.74 -14.90
CA PRO A 188 -6.42 6.11 -13.50
C PRO A 188 -7.57 7.03 -13.11
N LEU A 189 -8.05 6.87 -11.88
CA LEU A 189 -9.22 7.56 -11.35
C LEU A 189 -8.83 8.75 -10.45
N LYS A 190 -9.76 9.68 -10.31
CA LYS A 190 -9.75 10.72 -9.27
C LYS A 190 -10.73 10.45 -8.14
N ALA A 191 -11.50 9.36 -8.23
CA ALA A 191 -12.56 9.09 -7.28
C ALA A 191 -11.98 8.86 -5.88
N PHE A 192 -12.61 9.48 -4.90
CA PHE A 192 -12.24 9.43 -3.50
C PHE A 192 -13.50 9.17 -2.70
N GLU A 193 -13.54 8.04 -2.01
CA GLU A 193 -14.72 7.52 -1.35
C GLU A 193 -14.34 7.08 0.06
N VAL A 194 -15.29 7.15 1.00
CA VAL A 194 -15.09 6.70 2.36
C VAL A 194 -16.20 5.74 2.76
N TYR A 195 -15.82 4.60 3.31
CA TYR A 195 -16.74 3.65 3.93
C TYR A 195 -16.73 3.87 5.44
N ASP A 196 -17.90 4.14 6.00
CA ASP A 196 -18.08 4.18 7.44
C ASP A 196 -18.48 2.80 7.95
N THR A 197 -17.66 2.23 8.83
CA THR A 197 -17.87 0.88 9.37
C THR A 197 -18.97 0.79 10.41
N GLU A 198 -19.40 1.91 11.02
CA GLU A 198 -20.52 1.95 11.97
C GLU A 198 -21.85 2.04 11.24
N THR A 199 -21.99 3.00 10.32
CA THR A 199 -23.23 3.15 9.52
C THR A 199 -23.30 2.16 8.36
N ARG A 200 -22.19 1.48 8.06
CA ARG A 200 -22.02 0.53 6.95
C ARG A 200 -22.39 1.14 5.60
N SER A 201 -22.07 2.41 5.40
CA SER A 201 -22.41 3.15 4.18
C SER A 201 -21.20 3.84 3.56
N TRP A 202 -21.29 4.05 2.24
CA TRP A 202 -20.29 4.80 1.49
C TRP A 202 -20.69 6.25 1.35
N THR A 203 -19.71 7.14 1.36
CA THR A 203 -19.86 8.56 1.03
C THR A 203 -18.81 8.93 -0.02
N THR A 204 -19.24 9.61 -1.08
CA THR A 204 -18.33 10.18 -2.07
C THR A 204 -17.75 11.49 -1.54
N LEU A 205 -16.43 11.59 -1.53
CA LEU A 205 -15.68 12.78 -1.10
C LEU A 205 -15.25 13.62 -2.31
N PRO A 206 -14.78 14.87 -2.09
CA PRO A 206 -14.19 15.67 -3.16
C PRO A 206 -13.07 14.92 -3.89
N THR A 207 -13.16 14.88 -5.23
CA THR A 207 -12.23 14.08 -6.05
C THR A 207 -10.79 14.53 -5.88
N MET A 208 -9.84 13.60 -6.06
CA MET A 208 -8.41 13.91 -5.99
C MET A 208 -8.01 15.00 -7.00
N PRO A 209 -7.07 15.90 -6.65
CA PRO A 209 -6.61 16.98 -7.53
C PRO A 209 -6.05 16.48 -8.88
N CYS A 210 -5.46 15.28 -8.92
CA CYS A 210 -4.89 14.68 -10.14
C CYS A 210 -5.19 13.19 -10.27
N LYS A 211 -5.16 12.68 -11.51
CA LYS A 211 -5.18 11.23 -11.76
C LYS A 211 -3.82 10.64 -11.38
N ARG A 212 -3.79 9.75 -10.41
CA ARG A 212 -2.57 9.20 -9.82
C ARG A 212 -2.71 7.70 -9.61
N SER A 213 -1.69 6.95 -10.01
CA SER A 213 -1.49 5.54 -9.65
C SER A 213 -0.16 5.39 -8.92
N TYR A 214 0.00 4.30 -8.15
CA TYR A 214 1.28 3.91 -7.55
C TYR A 214 1.93 4.96 -6.63
N GLY A 215 1.10 5.72 -5.92
CA GLY A 215 1.54 6.67 -4.89
C GLY A 215 1.41 6.05 -3.50
N GLY A 216 2.25 6.47 -2.56
CA GLY A 216 2.11 6.09 -1.15
C GLY A 216 1.09 6.98 -0.45
N VAL A 217 0.49 6.51 0.63
CA VAL A 217 -0.48 7.29 1.39
C VAL A 217 -0.23 7.14 2.89
N ILE A 218 -0.27 8.26 3.61
CA ILE A 218 0.07 8.33 5.03
C ILE A 218 -0.84 9.31 5.76
N TRP A 219 -0.90 9.18 7.09
CA TRP A 219 -1.42 10.22 7.97
C TRP A 219 -0.28 11.07 8.51
N ASP A 220 -0.51 12.38 8.61
CA ASP A 220 0.21 13.19 9.60
C ASP A 220 -0.52 13.14 10.95
N ALA A 221 0.11 13.58 12.04
CA ALA A 221 -0.59 13.49 13.34
C ALA A 221 -1.67 14.55 13.55
N SER A 222 -1.89 15.43 12.58
CA SER A 222 -3.08 16.28 12.53
C SER A 222 -4.28 15.56 11.89
N ARG A 223 -4.20 14.24 11.67
CA ARG A 223 -5.24 13.44 10.99
C ARG A 223 -5.52 13.97 9.59
N ARG A 224 -4.49 14.36 8.84
CA ARG A 224 -4.61 14.67 7.41
C ARG A 224 -4.05 13.54 6.56
N LEU A 225 -4.76 13.19 5.51
CA LEU A 225 -4.36 12.12 4.59
C LEU A 225 -3.42 12.71 3.53
N CYS A 226 -2.16 12.30 3.52
CA CYS A 226 -1.18 12.74 2.53
C CYS A 226 -0.96 11.66 1.46
N LEU A 227 -1.30 11.98 0.21
CA LEU A 227 -0.95 11.18 -0.96
C LEU A 227 0.42 11.63 -1.49
N LEU A 228 1.39 10.72 -1.55
CA LEU A 228 2.79 10.98 -1.89
C LEU A 228 3.14 10.44 -3.27
N GLY A 229 3.79 11.27 -4.09
CA GLY A 229 4.38 10.84 -5.36
C GLY A 229 3.41 10.14 -6.32
N GLY A 230 3.89 9.11 -7.01
CA GLY A 230 3.13 8.29 -7.95
C GLY A 230 3.32 8.69 -9.41
N LEU A 231 2.66 7.93 -10.27
CA LEU A 231 2.61 8.18 -11.70
C LEU A 231 1.41 9.09 -12.00
N ARG A 232 1.71 10.35 -12.34
CA ARG A 232 0.70 11.30 -12.79
C ARG A 232 0.51 11.13 -14.29
N GLN A 233 -0.69 10.76 -14.71
CA GLN A 233 -1.02 10.77 -16.13
C GLN A 233 -1.22 12.21 -16.62
N GLY A 234 -0.63 12.53 -17.78
CA GLY A 234 -0.93 13.74 -18.53
C GLY A 234 -2.37 13.71 -19.07
N GLY A 235 -2.90 14.88 -19.44
CA GLY A 235 -4.11 14.97 -20.25
C GLY A 235 -3.78 14.83 -21.74
N GLY A 236 -4.68 14.22 -22.53
CA GLY A 236 -4.54 14.13 -23.99
C GLY A 236 -3.32 13.31 -24.44
N HIS A 237 -2.47 13.89 -25.32
CA HIS A 237 -1.24 13.28 -25.86
C HIS A 237 -0.02 13.39 -24.93
N GLN A 238 -0.16 13.88 -23.71
CA GLN A 238 0.97 14.00 -22.80
C GLN A 238 1.33 12.66 -22.14
N SER A 239 2.63 12.33 -22.17
CA SER A 239 3.18 11.15 -21.51
C SER A 239 2.99 11.19 -19.99
N SER A 240 2.86 10.02 -19.39
CA SER A 240 2.81 9.88 -17.93
C SER A 240 4.14 10.30 -17.32
N LYS A 241 4.12 11.03 -16.21
CA LYS A 241 5.32 11.52 -15.53
C LYS A 241 5.29 11.15 -14.05
N PHE A 242 6.42 10.70 -13.52
CA PHE A 242 6.58 10.57 -12.08
C PHE A 242 6.46 11.95 -11.42
N THR A 243 5.78 12.00 -10.28
CA THR A 243 5.57 13.24 -9.54
C THR A 243 6.28 13.22 -8.20
N LYS A 244 6.62 14.42 -7.71
CA LYS A 244 7.06 14.67 -6.35
C LYS A 244 5.96 15.29 -5.49
N ASN A 245 4.76 15.46 -6.04
CA ASN A 245 3.69 16.19 -5.38
C ASN A 245 3.13 15.40 -4.19
N VAL A 246 2.90 16.12 -3.10
CA VAL A 246 2.11 15.65 -1.97
C VAL A 246 0.74 16.32 -2.05
N ASN A 247 -0.34 15.54 -2.06
CA ASN A 247 -1.69 16.10 -1.93
C ASN A 247 -2.20 15.75 -0.53
N ILE A 248 -2.68 16.75 0.21
CA ILE A 248 -3.13 16.57 1.59
C ILE A 248 -4.64 16.80 1.62
N PHE A 249 -5.38 15.85 2.19
CA PHE A 249 -6.80 16.00 2.49
C PHE A 249 -6.97 16.22 3.99
N ASP A 250 -7.54 17.36 4.36
CA ASP A 250 -7.92 17.65 5.74
C ASP A 250 -9.24 16.94 6.04
N THR A 251 -9.21 15.94 6.92
CA THR A 251 -10.40 15.16 7.27
C THR A 251 -11.38 15.89 8.15
N ASN A 252 -10.93 16.91 8.89
CA ASN A 252 -11.81 17.70 9.75
C ASN A 252 -12.63 18.67 8.90
N GLN A 253 -12.01 19.25 7.88
CA GLN A 253 -12.65 20.20 6.96
C GLN A 253 -13.31 19.52 5.75
N GLY A 254 -12.90 18.28 5.41
CA GLY A 254 -13.41 17.56 4.25
C GLY A 254 -12.90 18.11 2.91
N VAL A 255 -11.75 18.79 2.89
CA VAL A 255 -11.20 19.46 1.70
C VAL A 255 -9.76 19.06 1.40
N TRP A 256 -9.41 19.10 0.11
CA TRP A 256 -8.01 19.03 -0.31
C TRP A 256 -7.34 20.39 -0.11
N LEU A 257 -6.19 20.39 0.55
CA LEU A 257 -5.35 21.59 0.68
C LEU A 257 -4.81 22.01 -0.69
N LYS A 258 -4.60 23.32 -0.86
CA LYS A 258 -4.03 23.87 -2.10
C LYS A 258 -2.56 23.51 -2.22
N SER A 259 -2.03 23.53 -3.44
CA SER A 259 -0.64 23.12 -3.72
C SER A 259 0.41 23.91 -2.92
N GLU A 260 0.18 25.20 -2.72
CA GLU A 260 0.99 26.13 -1.95
C GLU A 260 1.01 25.82 -0.44
N GLU A 261 0.04 25.05 0.05
CA GLU A 261 -0.07 24.59 1.44
C GLU A 261 0.55 23.19 1.63
N THR A 262 1.17 22.63 0.59
CA THR A 262 1.77 21.29 0.60
C THR A 262 3.28 21.34 0.35
N VAL A 263 3.99 20.33 0.86
CA VAL A 263 5.43 20.18 0.65
C VAL A 263 5.69 19.08 -0.37
N ALA A 264 6.49 19.36 -1.40
CA ALA A 264 6.88 18.34 -2.38
C ALA A 264 7.98 17.40 -1.84
N MET A 265 7.98 16.15 -2.28
CA MET A 265 9.09 15.22 -2.07
C MET A 265 10.36 15.75 -2.74
N LYS A 266 11.55 15.40 -2.21
CA LYS A 266 12.82 15.81 -2.82
C LYS A 266 13.02 15.18 -4.22
N THR A 267 12.58 13.94 -4.41
CA THR A 267 12.69 13.20 -5.68
C THR A 267 11.34 12.73 -6.18
N LYS A 268 11.19 12.60 -7.51
CA LYS A 268 10.01 11.98 -8.14
C LYS A 268 10.09 10.47 -7.94
N ARG A 269 9.01 9.84 -7.48
CA ARG A 269 8.95 8.37 -7.26
C ARG A 269 7.55 7.86 -7.56
N ALA A 270 7.45 6.65 -8.10
CA ALA A 270 6.22 5.86 -8.25
C ALA A 270 6.55 4.39 -7.95
N ASP A 271 5.55 3.52 -7.74
CA ASP A 271 5.75 2.07 -7.46
C ASP A 271 6.65 1.78 -6.25
N PHE A 272 6.68 2.70 -5.29
CA PHE A 272 7.38 2.51 -4.03
C PHE A 272 6.40 1.98 -2.98
N ALA A 273 6.89 1.11 -2.10
CA ALA A 273 6.19 0.75 -0.89
C ALA A 273 6.49 1.79 0.20
N ALA A 274 5.50 2.14 1.01
CA ALA A 274 5.68 3.05 2.14
C ALA A 274 5.05 2.46 3.40
N ALA A 275 5.73 2.59 4.55
CA ALA A 275 5.25 2.14 5.85
C ALA A 275 5.74 3.08 6.95
N PHE A 276 5.10 3.08 8.11
CA PHE A 276 5.66 3.73 9.30
C PHE A 276 6.46 2.72 10.12
N LEU A 277 7.62 3.15 10.61
CA LEU A 277 8.46 2.39 11.53
C LEU A 277 8.97 3.32 12.63
N ARG A 278 8.52 3.09 13.88
CA ARG A 278 8.92 3.86 15.07
C ARG A 278 8.76 5.38 14.87
N GLY A 279 7.56 5.81 14.46
CA GLY A 279 7.24 7.24 14.22
C GLY A 279 7.83 7.84 12.93
N ARG A 280 8.51 7.04 12.10
CA ARG A 280 9.17 7.50 10.87
C ARG A 280 8.49 6.87 9.66
N MET A 281 8.12 7.66 8.66
CA MET A 281 7.74 7.07 7.37
C MET A 281 9.00 6.55 6.70
N ILE A 282 8.94 5.29 6.27
CA ILE A 282 9.91 4.58 5.45
C ILE A 282 9.31 4.39 4.06
N VAL A 283 10.06 4.76 3.03
CA VAL A 283 9.74 4.49 1.62
C VAL A 283 10.75 3.48 1.09
N ALA A 284 10.38 2.48 0.32
CA ALA A 284 11.35 1.58 -0.29
C ALA A 284 10.94 1.20 -1.72
N GLY A 285 11.96 1.07 -2.58
CA GLY A 285 11.78 0.81 -4.00
C GLY A 285 11.23 2.00 -4.78
N GLY A 286 10.59 1.66 -5.91
CA GLY A 286 9.98 2.60 -6.85
C GLY A 286 10.88 3.03 -8.01
N LEU A 287 10.22 3.47 -9.09
CA LEU A 287 10.83 3.95 -10.32
C LEU A 287 11.06 5.47 -10.24
N GLY A 288 12.32 5.89 -10.42
CA GLY A 288 12.75 7.29 -10.50
C GLY A 288 14.27 7.42 -10.51
N ALA A 289 14.85 7.95 -11.61
CA ALA A 289 16.25 8.25 -11.93
C ALA A 289 17.35 7.21 -11.62
N GLU A 290 17.34 6.50 -10.50
CA GLU A 290 18.27 5.42 -10.17
C GLU A 290 17.60 4.41 -9.21
N PHE A 291 17.72 3.11 -9.53
CA PHE A 291 17.26 2.01 -8.68
C PHE A 291 17.91 2.12 -7.30
N THR A 292 17.18 2.65 -6.34
CA THR A 292 17.67 2.81 -4.96
C THR A 292 16.58 2.41 -3.98
N PHE A 293 16.88 1.40 -3.16
CA PHE A 293 16.26 1.22 -1.85
C PHE A 293 16.51 2.50 -1.06
N ASN A 294 15.46 3.30 -0.86
CA ASN A 294 15.59 4.67 -0.40
C ASN A 294 14.56 4.95 0.69
N THR A 295 14.87 4.53 1.91
CA THR A 295 14.10 4.88 3.10
C THR A 295 14.29 6.35 3.42
N SER A 296 13.26 7.16 3.18
CA SER A 296 13.23 8.53 3.67
C SER A 296 13.01 8.55 5.18
N ARG A 297 13.41 9.65 5.83
CA ARG A 297 12.76 10.16 7.03
C ARG A 297 11.86 11.30 6.56
N ILE A 298 10.55 11.13 6.68
CA ILE A 298 9.64 12.27 6.67
C ILE A 298 8.97 12.25 8.04
N ASN A 299 9.42 13.15 8.91
CA ASN A 299 8.66 13.52 10.09
C ASN A 299 7.57 14.46 9.59
N LEU A 300 6.35 13.95 9.43
CA LEU A 300 5.16 14.78 9.30
C LEU A 300 4.59 15.04 10.69
N LEU A 301 5.40 15.70 11.52
CA LEU A 301 5.00 16.22 12.81
C LEU A 301 5.87 17.42 13.18
N LYS A 302 5.20 18.56 13.38
CA LYS A 302 5.64 19.54 14.38
C LYS A 302 5.35 18.97 15.76
#